data_AF-Q79FA4-F1
#
_entry.id   AF-Q79FA4-F1
#
_cell.length_a   1.000
_cell.length_b   1.000
_cell.length_c   1.000
_cell.angle_alpha   90.00
_cell.angle_beta   90.00
_cell.angle_gamma   90.00
#
_symmetry.space_group_name_H-M   'P 1'
#
loop_
_entity.id
_entity.type
_entity.pdbx_description
1 polymer ?
#
loop_
_entity_poly.entity_id
_entity_poly.type
_entity_poly.pdbx_seq_one_letter_code
_entity_poly.pdbx_strand_id
1 'polypeptide(L)'
;MAPGSHLVLAASEDCSSTHCVSQVGAKSLGVYAVNYPASNDFASSDFPKTVIDGIRDAGSHIQSMAMSCPQTRQVLGGYSQGAAVAGYVTSAVVPPAVPVQAVPAPMAPEVANHVAAVTLFGAPSAQFLGQYGAPPIAIGPLYQPKTLQLCADGDSICGDGNSPVAHGLYAVNGMVGQGANFAASRL
;
A
#
# COMPACT_ATOMS: atom_id res chain seq x y z
N MET A 1 -14.14 12.04 -6.96
CA MET A 1 -12.83 11.41 -6.72
C MET A 1 -12.40 11.82 -5.32
N ALA A 2 -12.20 10.87 -4.40
CA ALA A 2 -11.76 11.19 -3.04
C ALA A 2 -10.23 11.40 -3.06
N PRO A 3 -9.71 12.62 -2.84
CA PRO A 3 -8.28 12.90 -2.85
C PRO A 3 -7.68 12.36 -1.55
N GLY A 4 -7.34 11.07 -1.50
CA GLY A 4 -6.83 10.46 -0.27
C GLY A 4 -7.05 8.96 -0.09
N SER A 5 -7.25 8.17 -1.14
CA SER A 5 -7.35 6.71 -0.99
C SER A 5 -6.34 5.97 -1.86
N HIS A 6 -5.25 6.63 -2.24
CA HIS A 6 -4.37 6.12 -3.29
C HIS A 6 -3.30 5.17 -2.73
N LEU A 7 -3.12 4.05 -3.44
CA LEU A 7 -1.91 3.25 -3.42
C LEU A 7 -1.02 3.72 -4.57
N VAL A 8 0.23 4.00 -4.27
CA VAL A 8 1.28 4.41 -5.18
C VAL A 8 2.38 3.37 -5.14
N LEU A 9 2.78 2.89 -6.30
CA LEU A 9 3.93 2.03 -6.49
C LEU A 9 5.05 2.90 -7.06
N ALA A 10 6.18 2.95 -6.37
CA ALA A 10 7.38 3.63 -6.83
C ALA A 10 8.44 2.59 -7.22
N ALA A 11 9.06 2.76 -8.37
CA ALA A 11 10.11 1.89 -8.88
C ALA A 11 11.41 2.67 -9.04
N SER A 12 12.54 2.16 -8.56
CA SER A 12 13.85 2.75 -8.80
C SER A 12 14.80 1.80 -9.53
N GLU A 13 15.52 2.30 -10.53
CA GLU A 13 16.56 1.60 -11.30
C GLU A 13 17.85 2.43 -11.31
N ASP A 14 19.03 1.80 -11.47
CA ASP A 14 20.29 2.53 -11.65
C ASP A 14 20.25 3.36 -12.95
N CYS A 15 20.30 4.69 -12.86
CA CYS A 15 20.22 5.57 -14.02
C CYS A 15 21.63 6.06 -14.42
N SER A 16 22.04 5.86 -15.67
CA SER A 16 23.31 6.39 -16.18
C SER A 16 23.23 7.82 -16.73
N SER A 17 22.12 8.55 -16.51
CA SER A 17 21.93 9.90 -17.05
C SER A 17 21.71 10.98 -15.98
N THR A 18 22.34 12.14 -16.17
CA THR A 18 22.62 13.22 -15.19
C THR A 18 21.41 14.03 -14.70
N HIS A 19 20.15 13.63 -14.95
CA HIS A 19 18.97 14.45 -14.62
C HIS A 19 18.10 13.99 -13.44
N CYS A 20 18.42 12.88 -12.76
CA CYS A 20 17.69 12.46 -11.56
C CYS A 20 18.48 12.79 -10.29
N VAL A 21 18.11 13.86 -9.58
CA VAL A 21 18.66 14.16 -8.24
C VAL A 21 17.53 14.55 -7.29
N SER A 22 16.88 13.57 -6.70
CA SER A 22 16.11 13.68 -5.45
C SER A 22 16.25 12.35 -4.70
N GLN A 23 15.70 12.20 -3.48
CA GLN A 23 15.94 11.18 -2.42
C GLN A 23 16.41 9.74 -2.80
N VAL A 24 16.23 9.29 -4.04
CA VAL A 24 16.71 8.03 -4.63
C VAL A 24 18.14 8.11 -5.23
N GLY A 25 18.81 9.26 -5.18
CA GLY A 25 20.19 9.43 -5.69
C GLY A 25 20.26 9.34 -7.22
N ALA A 26 21.28 8.65 -7.76
CA ALA A 26 21.47 8.44 -9.19
C ALA A 26 20.48 7.43 -9.82
N LYS A 27 19.45 7.01 -9.08
CA LYS A 27 18.42 6.10 -9.58
C LYS A 27 17.31 6.88 -10.30
N SER A 28 16.70 6.27 -11.31
CA SER A 28 15.45 6.78 -11.89
C SER A 28 14.30 6.49 -10.93
N LEU A 29 13.19 7.22 -11.05
CA LEU A 29 11.97 6.98 -10.28
C LEU A 29 10.76 6.91 -11.22
N GLY A 30 10.14 5.73 -11.31
CA GLY A 30 8.82 5.55 -11.89
C GLY A 30 7.75 5.60 -10.80
N VAL A 31 6.61 6.22 -11.09
CA VAL A 31 5.46 6.27 -10.19
C VAL A 31 4.23 5.71 -10.90
N TYR A 32 3.61 4.71 -10.30
CA TYR A 32 2.36 4.12 -10.76
C TYR A 32 1.28 4.30 -9.70
N ALA A 33 0.22 5.02 -10.06
CA ALA A 33 -0.99 5.09 -9.25
C ALA A 33 -1.85 3.87 -9.56
N VAL A 34 -2.17 3.07 -8.54
CA VAL A 34 -3.02 1.88 -8.71
C VAL A 34 -4.37 2.29 -9.25
N ASN A 35 -4.78 1.65 -10.34
CA ASN A 35 -5.93 2.01 -11.14
C ASN A 35 -7.18 1.27 -10.68
N TYR A 36 -7.85 1.84 -9.70
CA TYR A 36 -9.09 1.29 -9.15
C TYR A 36 -10.03 2.41 -8.68
N PRO A 37 -11.34 2.16 -8.60
CA PRO A 37 -12.33 3.17 -8.19
C PRO A 37 -12.29 3.40 -6.67
N ALA A 38 -11.20 4.00 -6.19
CA ALA A 38 -11.00 4.25 -4.78
C ALA A 38 -12.15 5.09 -4.19
N SER A 39 -12.65 4.67 -3.03
CA SER A 39 -13.88 5.20 -2.43
C SER A 39 -13.72 5.42 -0.94
N ASN A 40 -14.50 6.36 -0.40
CA ASN A 40 -14.73 6.56 1.03
C ASN A 40 -16.21 6.27 1.41
N ASP A 41 -17.00 5.76 0.47
CA ASP A 41 -18.39 5.37 0.70
C ASP A 41 -18.44 3.96 1.28
N PHE A 42 -18.11 3.84 2.58
CA PHE A 42 -18.12 2.56 3.30
C PHE A 42 -19.52 1.94 3.43
N ALA A 43 -20.59 2.71 3.15
CA ALA A 43 -21.97 2.23 3.19
C ALA A 43 -22.41 1.57 1.88
N SER A 44 -21.66 1.77 0.79
CA SER A 44 -21.97 1.16 -0.49
C SER A 44 -21.69 -0.34 -0.49
N SER A 45 -22.63 -1.12 -1.03
CA SER A 45 -22.43 -2.56 -1.28
C SER A 45 -21.30 -2.85 -2.27
N ASP A 46 -20.92 -1.86 -3.09
CA ASP A 46 -19.81 -1.98 -4.05
C ASP A 46 -18.45 -1.67 -3.40
N PHE A 47 -18.40 -1.15 -2.18
CA PHE A 47 -17.15 -0.77 -1.52
C PHE A 47 -16.12 -1.92 -1.47
N PRO A 48 -16.48 -3.16 -1.07
CA PRO A 48 -15.53 -4.28 -1.08
C PRO A 48 -14.95 -4.56 -2.48
N LYS A 49 -15.76 -4.40 -3.54
CA LYS A 49 -15.31 -4.58 -4.92
C LYS A 49 -14.19 -3.59 -5.27
N THR A 50 -14.29 -2.35 -4.81
CA THR A 50 -13.24 -1.35 -5.05
C THR A 50 -11.90 -1.81 -4.46
N VAL A 51 -11.88 -2.31 -3.22
CA VAL A 51 -10.66 -2.83 -2.57
C VAL A 51 -10.10 -4.02 -3.35
N ILE A 52 -10.96 -4.95 -3.79
CA ILE A 52 -10.57 -6.13 -4.59
C ILE A 52 -9.97 -5.72 -5.94
N ASP A 53 -10.57 -4.74 -6.61
CA ASP A 53 -10.07 -4.20 -7.88
C ASP A 53 -8.70 -3.55 -7.68
N GLY A 54 -8.50 -2.82 -6.58
CA GLY A 54 -7.20 -2.29 -6.18
C GLY A 54 -6.15 -3.38 -5.94
N ILE A 55 -6.51 -4.47 -5.24
CA ILE A 55 -5.59 -5.60 -4.99
C ILE A 55 -5.21 -6.26 -6.32
N ARG A 56 -6.16 -6.42 -7.25
CA ARG A 56 -5.91 -7.03 -8.56
C ARG A 56 -4.96 -6.19 -9.40
N ASP A 57 -5.22 -4.89 -9.49
CA ASP A 57 -4.39 -3.98 -10.27
C ASP A 57 -2.98 -3.87 -9.67
N ALA A 58 -2.88 -3.63 -8.36
CA ALA A 58 -1.61 -3.54 -7.67
C ALA A 58 -0.81 -4.85 -7.80
N GLY A 59 -1.42 -5.99 -7.52
CA GLY A 59 -0.75 -7.29 -7.60
C GLY A 59 -0.30 -7.61 -9.02
N SER A 60 -1.09 -7.25 -10.03
CA SER A 60 -0.71 -7.44 -11.44
C SER A 60 0.47 -6.56 -11.83
N HIS A 61 0.46 -5.28 -11.42
CA HIS A 61 1.55 -4.36 -11.71
C HIS A 61 2.85 -4.79 -11.02
N ILE A 62 2.80 -5.15 -9.73
CA ILE A 62 3.98 -5.56 -8.96
C ILE A 62 4.64 -6.80 -9.57
N GLN A 63 3.82 -7.80 -9.92
CA GLN A 63 4.31 -9.01 -10.58
C GLN A 63 4.89 -8.72 -11.96
N SER A 64 4.22 -7.88 -12.76
CA SER A 64 4.70 -7.47 -14.08
C SER A 64 6.07 -6.79 -14.02
N MET A 65 6.25 -5.86 -13.06
CA MET A 65 7.53 -5.18 -12.83
C MET A 65 8.62 -6.14 -12.34
N ALA A 66 8.30 -7.06 -11.43
CA ALA A 66 9.25 -8.07 -10.97
C ALA A 66 9.74 -8.98 -12.11
N MET A 67 8.86 -9.33 -13.04
CA MET A 67 9.20 -10.18 -14.20
C MET A 67 9.94 -9.42 -15.31
N SER A 68 9.48 -8.21 -15.64
CA SER A 68 9.96 -7.46 -16.82
C SER A 68 11.19 -6.61 -16.52
N CYS A 69 11.35 -6.18 -15.27
CA CYS A 69 12.39 -5.27 -14.82
C CYS A 69 13.08 -5.84 -13.57
N PRO A 70 13.85 -6.93 -13.67
CA PRO A 70 14.37 -7.65 -12.50
C PRO A 70 15.34 -6.82 -11.64
N GLN A 71 15.95 -5.76 -12.20
CA GLN A 71 16.81 -4.83 -11.47
C GLN A 71 16.01 -3.70 -10.76
N THR A 72 14.73 -3.55 -11.06
CA THR A 72 13.87 -2.57 -10.40
C THR A 72 13.61 -2.97 -8.94
N ARG A 73 13.75 -2.00 -8.04
CA ARG A 73 13.30 -2.08 -6.65
C ARG A 73 11.98 -1.32 -6.51
N GLN A 74 10.94 -2.00 -6.04
CA GLN A 74 9.60 -1.47 -5.89
C GLN A 74 9.33 -1.03 -4.44
N VAL A 75 8.66 0.09 -4.26
CA VAL A 75 8.18 0.63 -2.99
C VAL A 75 6.67 0.74 -3.08
N LEU A 76 5.96 0.17 -2.12
CA LEU A 76 4.49 0.22 -2.08
C LEU A 76 4.08 1.24 -1.02
N GLY A 77 3.33 2.27 -1.39
CA GLY A 77 2.86 3.30 -0.46
C GLY A 77 1.36 3.45 -0.52
N GLY A 78 0.65 3.38 0.60
CA GLY A 78 -0.81 3.50 0.60
C GLY A 78 -1.33 4.34 1.76
N TYR A 79 -2.40 5.10 1.52
CA TYR A 79 -3.13 5.83 2.56
C TYR A 79 -4.58 5.34 2.64
N SER A 80 -5.09 5.16 3.86
CA SER A 80 -6.47 4.76 4.15
C SER A 80 -6.86 3.48 3.39
N GLN A 81 -7.84 3.52 2.48
CA GLN A 81 -8.18 2.38 1.61
C GLN A 81 -6.97 1.88 0.80
N GLY A 82 -6.11 2.77 0.31
CA GLY A 82 -4.89 2.39 -0.40
C GLY A 82 -3.88 1.67 0.49
N ALA A 83 -3.84 1.99 1.79
CA ALA A 83 -3.05 1.25 2.77
C ALA A 83 -3.63 -0.16 3.01
N ALA A 84 -4.97 -0.29 3.02
CA ALA A 84 -5.62 -1.59 3.06
C ALA A 84 -5.30 -2.43 1.83
N VAL A 85 -5.39 -1.85 0.62
CA VAL A 85 -5.01 -2.53 -0.63
C VAL A 85 -3.55 -2.99 -0.58
N ALA A 86 -2.62 -2.12 -0.17
CA ALA A 86 -1.20 -2.48 -0.03
C ALA A 86 -0.98 -3.57 1.03
N GLY A 87 -1.78 -3.56 2.09
CA GLY A 87 -1.74 -4.58 3.12
C GLY A 87 -2.21 -5.94 2.62
N TYR A 88 -3.34 -5.99 1.92
CA TYR A 88 -3.89 -7.23 1.37
C TYR A 88 -3.07 -7.78 0.20
N VAL A 89 -2.55 -6.93 -0.68
CA VAL A 89 -1.72 -7.39 -1.81
C VAL A 89 -0.42 -8.05 -1.33
N THR A 90 0.05 -7.69 -0.14
CA THR A 90 1.23 -8.29 0.51
C THR A 90 0.89 -9.40 1.50
N SER A 91 -0.38 -9.81 1.60
CA SER A 91 -0.78 -10.97 2.40
C SER A 91 -0.28 -12.27 1.78
N ALA A 92 0.17 -13.20 2.62
CA ALA A 92 0.65 -14.51 2.17
C ALA A 92 -0.48 -15.53 1.93
N VAL A 93 -1.70 -15.23 2.41
CA VAL A 93 -2.86 -16.12 2.34
C VAL A 93 -4.13 -15.31 2.11
N VAL A 94 -5.13 -15.93 1.49
CA VAL A 94 -6.50 -15.40 1.47
C VAL A 94 -7.12 -15.60 2.86
N PRO A 95 -7.70 -14.57 3.50
CA PRO A 95 -8.36 -14.72 4.79
C PRO A 95 -9.47 -15.79 4.74
N PRO A 96 -9.65 -16.64 5.77
CA PRO A 96 -10.61 -17.75 5.75
C PRO A 96 -12.08 -17.34 5.48
N ALA A 97 -12.45 -16.11 5.84
CA ALA A 97 -13.80 -15.57 5.63
C ALA A 97 -14.06 -15.10 4.18
N VAL A 98 -13.05 -15.12 3.31
CA VAL A 98 -13.13 -14.61 1.93
C VAL A 98 -13.13 -15.77 0.94
N PRO A 99 -14.12 -15.87 0.03
CA PRO A 99 -14.08 -16.87 -1.03
C PRO A 99 -12.83 -16.69 -1.91
N VAL A 100 -12.04 -17.75 -2.07
CA VAL A 100 -10.75 -17.67 -2.79
C VAL A 100 -10.91 -17.27 -4.26
N GLN A 101 -12.09 -17.49 -4.86
CA GLN A 101 -12.39 -17.08 -6.23
C GLN A 101 -12.76 -15.59 -6.35
N ALA A 102 -13.08 -14.93 -5.23
CA ALA A 102 -13.50 -13.53 -5.22
C ALA A 102 -12.30 -12.56 -5.24
N VAL A 103 -11.11 -13.03 -4.84
CA VAL A 103 -9.91 -12.20 -4.69
C VAL A 103 -8.74 -12.76 -5.49
N PRO A 104 -7.77 -11.93 -5.90
CA PRO A 104 -6.52 -12.42 -6.48
C PRO A 104 -5.80 -13.38 -5.53
N ALA A 105 -5.11 -14.37 -6.09
CA ALA A 105 -4.21 -15.22 -5.31
C ALA A 105 -3.04 -14.38 -4.74
N PRO A 106 -2.48 -14.77 -3.58
CA PRO A 106 -1.24 -14.20 -3.08
C PRO A 106 -0.15 -14.21 -4.14
N MET A 107 0.65 -13.13 -4.21
CA MET A 107 1.80 -13.07 -5.12
C MET A 107 2.81 -14.17 -4.79
N ALA A 108 3.51 -14.67 -5.80
CA ALA A 108 4.56 -15.66 -5.61
C ALA A 108 5.65 -15.13 -4.64
N PRO A 109 6.24 -15.97 -3.76
CA PRO A 109 7.24 -15.55 -2.78
C PRO A 109 8.40 -14.74 -3.36
N GLU A 110 8.84 -15.08 -4.56
CA GLU A 110 9.97 -14.44 -5.26
C GLU A 110 9.69 -12.98 -5.60
N VAL A 111 8.42 -12.60 -5.79
CA VAL A 111 8.00 -11.22 -6.04
C VAL A 111 8.39 -10.32 -4.86
N ALA A 112 8.37 -10.86 -3.64
CA ALA A 112 8.78 -10.12 -2.47
C ALA A 112 10.24 -9.68 -2.57
N ASN A 113 11.12 -10.39 -3.29
CA ASN A 113 12.51 -9.97 -3.46
C ASN A 113 12.63 -8.64 -4.22
N HIS A 114 11.64 -8.27 -5.03
CA HIS A 114 11.64 -7.02 -5.80
C HIS A 114 10.98 -5.86 -5.05
N VAL A 115 10.30 -6.12 -3.93
CA VAL A 115 9.75 -5.07 -3.06
C VAL A 115 10.78 -4.68 -2.00
N ALA A 116 11.24 -3.43 -2.03
CA ALA A 116 12.19 -2.86 -1.09
C ALA A 116 11.52 -2.37 0.20
N ALA A 117 10.36 -1.72 0.09
CA ALA A 117 9.64 -1.18 1.24
C ALA A 117 8.13 -1.13 1.01
N VAL A 118 7.39 -1.18 2.11
CA VAL A 118 5.95 -0.94 2.16
C VAL A 118 5.68 0.14 3.22
N THR A 119 5.00 1.23 2.87
CA THR A 119 4.68 2.32 3.78
C THR A 119 3.17 2.53 3.82
N LEU A 120 2.56 2.31 4.98
CA LEU A 120 1.12 2.34 5.16
C LEU A 120 0.75 3.50 6.08
N PHE A 121 -0.05 4.44 5.59
CA PHE A 121 -0.53 5.60 6.33
C PHE A 121 -2.01 5.42 6.66
N GLY A 122 -2.40 5.51 7.93
CA GLY A 122 -3.80 5.39 8.32
C GLY A 122 -4.43 4.06 7.89
N ALA A 123 -3.66 2.96 7.92
CA ALA A 123 -4.18 1.64 7.58
C ALA A 123 -5.32 1.27 8.54
N PRO A 124 -6.53 0.93 8.03
CA PRO A 124 -7.66 0.60 8.89
C PRO A 124 -7.33 -0.50 9.90
N SER A 125 -7.66 -0.27 11.17
CA SER A 125 -7.47 -1.24 12.24
C SER A 125 -8.38 -2.46 12.04
N ALA A 126 -8.03 -3.59 12.68
CA ALA A 126 -8.89 -4.76 12.69
C ALA A 126 -10.29 -4.46 13.26
N GLN A 127 -10.37 -3.57 14.26
CA GLN A 127 -11.63 -3.12 14.84
C GLN A 127 -12.46 -2.35 13.81
N PHE A 128 -11.85 -1.39 13.10
CA PHE A 128 -12.54 -0.62 12.07
C PHE A 128 -13.03 -1.53 10.94
N LEU A 129 -12.17 -2.41 10.42
CA LEU A 129 -12.52 -3.38 9.37
C LEU A 129 -13.66 -4.31 9.80
N GLY A 130 -13.66 -4.76 11.05
CA GLY A 130 -14.69 -5.62 11.61
C GLY A 130 -16.09 -5.01 11.60
N GLN A 131 -16.21 -3.68 11.72
CA GLN A 131 -17.51 -2.97 11.64
C GLN A 131 -18.18 -3.14 10.27
N TYR A 132 -17.38 -3.37 9.22
CA TYR A 132 -17.84 -3.55 7.84
C TYR A 132 -17.76 -5.01 7.37
N GLY A 133 -17.50 -5.96 8.28
CA GLY A 133 -17.33 -7.37 7.95
C GLY A 133 -16.09 -7.67 7.10
N ALA A 134 -15.15 -6.73 7.01
CA ALA A 134 -13.89 -6.94 6.31
C ALA A 134 -12.90 -7.72 7.19
N PRO A 135 -12.09 -8.63 6.62
CA PRO A 135 -11.07 -9.34 7.39
C PRO A 135 -10.00 -8.36 7.92
N PRO A 136 -9.22 -8.72 8.95
CA PRO A 136 -8.06 -7.92 9.33
C PRO A 136 -6.99 -7.94 8.23
N ILE A 137 -6.26 -6.83 8.08
CA ILE A 137 -5.07 -6.77 7.23
C ILE A 137 -3.96 -7.61 7.89
N ALA A 138 -3.45 -8.61 7.18
CA ALA A 138 -2.34 -9.45 7.64
C ALA A 138 -1.19 -9.41 6.62
N ILE A 139 -0.15 -8.63 6.92
CA ILE A 139 1.06 -8.54 6.09
C ILE A 139 1.81 -9.88 6.13
N GLY A 140 2.15 -10.41 4.96
CA GLY A 140 2.88 -11.67 4.83
C GLY A 140 4.30 -11.60 5.42
N PRO A 141 4.87 -12.71 5.91
CA PRO A 141 6.18 -12.72 6.58
C PRO A 141 7.33 -12.15 5.74
N LEU A 142 7.28 -12.27 4.42
CA LEU A 142 8.30 -11.72 3.51
C LEU A 142 8.26 -10.20 3.36
N TYR A 143 7.15 -9.57 3.77
CA TYR A 143 6.93 -8.12 3.70
C TYR A 143 7.05 -7.45 5.06
N GLN A 144 6.71 -8.14 6.16
CA GLN A 144 6.78 -7.60 7.52
C GLN A 144 8.10 -6.87 7.86
N PRO A 145 9.31 -7.39 7.57
CA PRO A 145 10.56 -6.74 7.93
C PRO A 145 10.84 -5.41 7.19
N LYS A 146 10.06 -5.13 6.14
CA LYS A 146 10.18 -3.95 5.29
C LYS A 146 8.87 -3.15 5.20
N THR A 147 7.95 -3.39 6.11
CA THR A 147 6.73 -2.60 6.25
C THR A 147 6.87 -1.59 7.38
N LEU A 148 6.56 -0.33 7.10
CA LEU A 148 6.36 0.72 8.09
C LEU A 148 4.87 1.09 8.10
N GLN A 149 4.23 0.95 9.25
CA GLN A 149 2.85 1.38 9.48
C GLN A 149 2.86 2.67 10.32
N LEU A 150 2.19 3.69 9.83
CA LEU A 150 2.12 5.02 10.43
C LEU A 150 0.66 5.35 10.71
N CYS A 151 0.35 5.53 11.99
CA CYS A 151 -0.95 5.93 12.48
C CYS A 151 -0.79 7.26 13.21
N ALA A 152 -1.49 8.30 12.77
CA ALA A 152 -1.45 9.61 13.41
C ALA A 152 -2.15 9.56 14.78
N ASP A 153 -1.63 10.30 15.76
CA ASP A 153 -2.26 10.40 17.08
C ASP A 153 -3.70 10.91 16.93
N GLY A 154 -4.65 10.16 17.50
CA GLY A 154 -6.08 10.46 17.44
C GLY A 154 -6.79 9.99 16.16
N ASP A 155 -6.11 9.36 15.20
CA ASP A 155 -6.73 8.78 14.02
C ASP A 155 -7.70 7.65 14.40
N SER A 156 -8.98 7.85 14.08
CA SER A 156 -10.07 6.93 14.41
C SER A 156 -10.18 5.70 13.49
N ILE A 157 -9.40 5.64 12.41
CA ILE A 157 -9.44 4.58 11.41
C ILE A 157 -8.36 3.53 11.70
N CYS A 158 -7.12 3.97 11.92
CA CYS A 158 -6.00 3.07 12.21
C CYS A 158 -5.76 2.79 13.70
N GLY A 159 -6.26 3.68 14.58
CA GLY A 159 -6.09 3.59 16.02
C GLY A 159 -7.42 3.55 16.76
N ASP A 160 -7.35 3.85 18.05
CA ASP A 160 -8.48 3.97 18.99
C ASP A 160 -8.93 5.43 19.19
N GLY A 161 -8.42 6.35 18.35
CA GLY A 161 -8.73 7.76 18.39
C GLY A 161 -10.15 8.10 17.95
N ASN A 162 -10.50 9.39 18.04
CA ASN A 162 -11.82 9.92 17.71
C ASN A 162 -11.78 11.12 16.74
N SER A 163 -10.65 11.34 16.05
CA SER A 163 -10.42 12.50 15.19
C SER A 163 -10.37 12.08 13.71
N PRO A 164 -11.49 12.24 12.96
CA PRO A 164 -11.46 12.14 11.50
C PRO A 164 -10.49 13.13 10.86
N VAL A 165 -10.22 14.26 11.54
CA VAL A 165 -9.24 15.25 11.10
C VAL A 165 -7.82 14.68 11.15
N ALA A 166 -7.46 13.95 12.21
CA ALA A 166 -6.15 13.31 12.29
C ALA A 166 -5.92 12.33 11.13
N HIS A 167 -6.97 11.60 10.72
CA HIS A 167 -6.93 10.72 9.54
C HIS A 167 -6.61 11.50 8.27
N GLY A 168 -7.14 12.72 8.09
CA GLY A 168 -6.91 13.54 6.90
C GLY A 168 -5.57 14.28 6.83
N LEU A 169 -4.73 14.24 7.87
CA LEU A 169 -3.57 15.14 8.01
C LEU A 169 -2.20 14.53 7.68
N TYR A 170 -2.12 13.29 7.18
CA TYR A 170 -0.83 12.64 6.85
C TYR A 170 0.05 13.46 5.89
N ALA A 171 -0.55 14.21 4.96
CA ALA A 171 0.17 15.05 4.01
C ALA A 171 0.94 16.21 4.66
N VAL A 172 0.58 16.62 5.88
CA VAL A 172 1.14 17.81 6.55
C VAL A 172 1.69 17.54 7.94
N ASN A 173 1.48 16.34 8.51
CA ASN A 173 1.97 15.97 9.85
C ASN A 173 3.42 15.43 9.86
N GLY A 174 4.12 15.45 8.71
CA GLY A 174 5.50 14.96 8.56
C GLY A 174 5.65 13.45 8.35
N MET A 175 4.59 12.66 8.54
CA MET A 175 4.66 11.20 8.40
C MET A 175 4.96 10.77 6.96
N VAL A 176 4.47 11.49 5.94
CA VAL A 176 4.86 11.21 4.54
C VAL A 176 6.38 11.28 4.36
N GLY A 177 7.06 12.25 4.99
CA GLY A 177 8.52 12.33 4.99
C GLY A 177 9.18 11.17 5.73
N GLN A 178 8.61 10.74 6.86
CA GLN A 178 9.07 9.55 7.60
C GLN A 178 8.97 8.28 6.74
N GLY A 179 7.84 8.09 6.04
CA GLY A 179 7.66 6.97 5.11
C GLY A 179 8.63 7.02 3.93
N ALA A 180 8.83 8.19 3.32
CA ALA A 180 9.80 8.37 2.24
C ALA A 180 11.24 8.06 2.69
N ASN A 181 11.65 8.53 3.87
CA ASN A 181 12.96 8.24 4.43
C ASN A 181 13.15 6.74 4.73
N PHE A 182 12.12 6.08 5.27
CA PHE A 182 12.13 4.63 5.46
C PHE A 182 12.28 3.89 4.14
N ALA A 183 11.49 4.24 3.12
CA ALA A 183 11.58 3.62 1.81
C ALA A 183 12.97 3.82 1.17
N ALA A 184 13.49 5.04 1.19
CA ALA A 184 14.82 5.36 0.68
C ALA A 184 15.93 4.56 1.37
N SER A 185 15.81 4.29 2.68
CA SER A 185 16.78 3.47 3.42
C SER A 185 16.81 1.99 3.03
N ARG A 186 15.86 1.52 2.20
CA ARG A 186 15.73 0.12 1.75
C ARG A 186 16.05 -0.09 0.26
N LEU A 187 16.30 0.99 -0.47
CA LEU A 187 16.62 0.98 -1.91
C LEU A 187 18.11 0.74 -2.14
#